data_AF-A0A0Q6RL38-F1
#
_entry.id   AF-A0A0Q6RL38-F1
#
_cell.length_a   1.000
_cell.length_b   1.000
_cell.length_c   1.000
_cell.angle_alpha   90.00
_cell.angle_beta   90.00
_cell.angle_gamma   90.00
#
_symmetry.space_group_name_H-M   'P 1'
#
loop_
_entity.id
_entity.type
_entity.pdbx_description
1 polymer ?
#
loop_
_entity_poly.entity_id
_entity_poly.type
_entity_poly.pdbx_seq_one_letter_code
_entity_poly.pdbx_strand_id
1 'polypeptide(L)'
;MVTLRQILGGPWSTHWMLWLAFFPGTAAIVLIRESATDYPQWWWPLLAAVLEHLLTGVILVGGGYLARRRHPTLPLTVVAALWLLTCVVRATVGSALAEVVAGVPGDFLFRAVSWIIMTGAWGPSIVYGMAQIDRRRVLIGELEAAQGALAEANARAEESGEEIRARLARTVRRSVAPVLDDLLARLVAVRQDLDRAAFVEISMRLSALHDETANLVDSASPAPRATDAPTRRASLREAFDVPLARPWLTAGVVALQTLAVALPDGTRIFGAPAAREIVLAVALGALALGVTLRFCQAPLVRRQARASTVTFAAVGAAILVSAWAMLDSGVDDITWHGVTTLPLIVFGIITSSTTVIASLVLARANAEEERALDDLRDSLLHSEEQREADLERERHRLSELMHGPVQGRIAACVMALTFFSDGDAAPGSLATITEQVLDHLAAASRDLSLLAEGVPPNGGT
;
A
#
# COMPACT_ATOMS: atom_id res chain seq x y z
N MET A 1 -10.57 5.91 -0.96
CA MET A 1 -10.73 6.40 0.43
C MET A 1 -11.47 5.39 1.29
N VAL A 2 -10.86 4.91 2.38
CA VAL A 2 -11.51 4.03 3.37
C VAL A 2 -12.40 4.87 4.29
N THR A 3 -13.66 4.49 4.45
CA THR A 3 -14.60 5.22 5.32
C THR A 3 -14.43 4.86 6.80
N LEU A 4 -14.78 5.78 7.71
CA LEU A 4 -14.76 5.51 9.16
C LEU A 4 -15.58 4.26 9.53
N ARG A 5 -16.69 4.04 8.82
CA ARG A 5 -17.54 2.85 8.96
C ARG A 5 -16.78 1.57 8.61
N GLN A 6 -16.00 1.56 7.53
CA GLN A 6 -15.20 0.39 7.14
C GLN A 6 -14.09 0.10 8.15
N ILE A 7 -13.54 1.14 8.78
CA ILE A 7 -12.49 1.00 9.80
C ILE A 7 -13.07 0.44 11.11
N LEU A 8 -14.07 1.12 11.68
CA LEU A 8 -14.64 0.74 12.97
C LEU A 8 -15.54 -0.50 12.89
N GLY A 9 -16.17 -0.75 11.73
CA GLY A 9 -16.87 -2.00 11.44
C GLY A 9 -15.96 -3.12 10.92
N GLY A 10 -14.70 -2.80 10.66
CA GLY A 10 -13.69 -3.72 10.11
C GLY A 10 -13.24 -4.78 11.10
N PRO A 11 -12.39 -5.74 10.68
CA PRO A 11 -12.02 -6.93 11.46
C PRO A 11 -11.40 -6.59 12.83
N TRP A 12 -10.70 -5.48 12.93
CA TRP A 12 -10.03 -5.03 14.16
C TRP A 12 -10.98 -4.78 15.33
N SER A 13 -12.25 -4.41 15.10
CA SER A 13 -13.19 -4.11 16.20
C SER A 13 -13.59 -5.30 17.07
N THR A 14 -13.32 -6.51 16.60
CA THR A 14 -13.62 -7.76 17.30
C THR A 14 -12.46 -8.76 17.20
N HIS A 15 -11.24 -8.29 16.95
CA HIS A 15 -10.10 -9.16 16.67
C HIS A 15 -9.50 -9.75 17.95
N TRP A 16 -9.19 -11.05 17.95
CA TRP A 16 -8.67 -11.76 19.13
C TRP A 16 -7.31 -11.23 19.60
N MET A 17 -6.44 -10.79 18.69
CA MET A 17 -5.15 -10.17 19.07
C MET A 17 -5.35 -8.88 19.87
N LEU A 18 -6.38 -8.10 19.52
CA LEU A 18 -6.72 -6.88 20.23
C LEU A 18 -7.18 -7.24 21.65
N TRP A 19 -8.12 -8.18 21.75
CA TRP A 19 -8.56 -8.73 23.04
C TRP A 19 -7.36 -9.18 23.91
N LEU A 20 -6.48 -10.04 23.38
CA LEU A 20 -5.32 -10.56 24.10
C LEU A 20 -4.36 -9.43 24.56
N ALA A 21 -4.09 -8.45 23.70
CA ALA A 21 -3.22 -7.33 24.01
C ALA A 21 -3.77 -6.45 25.15
N PHE A 22 -5.09 -6.41 25.34
CA PHE A 22 -5.74 -5.66 26.43
C PHE A 22 -5.80 -6.41 27.75
N PHE A 23 -5.39 -7.68 27.82
CA PHE A 23 -5.42 -8.43 29.07
C PHE A 23 -4.60 -7.75 30.19
N PRO A 24 -3.31 -7.41 30.02
CA PRO A 24 -2.52 -6.82 31.10
C PRO A 24 -3.11 -5.51 31.60
N GLY A 25 -3.57 -4.67 30.67
CA GLY A 25 -4.17 -3.38 30.97
C GLY A 25 -5.49 -3.47 31.72
N THR A 26 -6.42 -4.26 31.18
CA THR A 26 -7.73 -4.43 31.82
C THR A 26 -7.63 -5.18 33.14
N ALA A 27 -6.67 -6.10 33.29
CA ALA A 27 -6.39 -6.75 34.56
C ALA A 27 -5.84 -5.77 35.60
N ALA A 28 -4.88 -4.91 35.23
CA ALA A 28 -4.36 -3.88 36.13
C ALA A 28 -5.46 -2.94 36.64
N ILE A 29 -6.38 -2.52 35.76
CA ILE A 29 -7.54 -1.69 36.13
C ILE A 29 -8.42 -2.42 37.16
N VAL A 30 -8.75 -3.69 36.94
CA VAL A 30 -9.55 -4.48 37.88
C VAL A 30 -8.82 -4.62 39.21
N LEU A 31 -7.53 -4.97 39.20
CA LEU A 31 -6.74 -5.10 40.43
C LEU A 31 -6.70 -3.81 41.26
N ILE A 32 -6.58 -2.66 40.60
CA ILE A 32 -6.56 -1.36 41.28
C ILE A 32 -7.96 -1.00 41.79
N ARG A 33 -9.02 -1.28 41.02
CA ARG A 33 -10.40 -1.05 41.46
C ARG A 33 -10.76 -1.91 42.68
N GLU A 34 -10.31 -3.15 42.69
CA GLU A 34 -10.55 -4.09 43.78
C GLU A 34 -9.60 -3.91 44.97
N SER A 35 -8.55 -3.07 44.88
CA SER A 35 -7.56 -2.95 45.96
C SER A 35 -8.10 -2.34 47.25
N ALA A 36 -9.27 -1.70 47.19
CA ALA A 36 -9.98 -1.14 48.34
C ALA A 36 -11.10 -2.06 48.86
N THR A 37 -11.27 -3.24 48.27
CA THR A 37 -12.27 -4.22 48.69
C THR A 37 -11.62 -5.28 49.56
N ASP A 38 -12.19 -5.55 50.73
CA ASP A 38 -11.68 -6.51 51.71
C ASP A 38 -12.00 -7.95 51.31
N TYR A 39 -11.35 -8.44 50.24
CA TYR A 39 -11.48 -9.83 49.84
C TYR A 39 -10.84 -10.76 50.88
N PRO A 40 -11.43 -11.95 51.13
CA PRO A 40 -10.88 -12.93 52.06
C PRO A 40 -9.47 -13.43 51.70
N GLN A 41 -9.11 -13.35 50.41
CA GLN A 41 -7.84 -13.81 49.87
C GLN A 41 -7.36 -12.87 48.76
N TRP A 42 -6.05 -12.65 48.68
CA TRP A 42 -5.42 -11.71 47.75
C TRP A 42 -5.61 -12.06 46.26
N TRP A 43 -5.92 -13.31 45.93
CA TRP A 43 -6.06 -13.76 44.54
C TRP A 43 -7.47 -13.58 43.97
N TRP A 44 -8.48 -13.22 44.77
CA TRP A 44 -9.84 -12.98 44.30
C TRP A 44 -9.93 -11.86 43.25
N PRO A 45 -9.28 -10.69 43.43
CA PRO A 45 -9.19 -9.67 42.39
C PRO A 45 -8.55 -10.16 41.08
N LEU A 46 -7.54 -11.03 41.16
CA LEU A 46 -6.90 -11.60 39.99
C LEU A 46 -7.85 -12.56 39.25
N LEU A 47 -8.57 -13.39 39.98
CA LEU A 47 -9.58 -14.27 39.41
C LEU A 47 -10.72 -13.46 38.76
N ALA A 48 -11.15 -12.37 39.40
CA ALA A 48 -12.13 -11.43 38.85
C ALA A 48 -11.65 -10.87 37.50
N ALA A 49 -10.42 -10.35 37.46
CA ALA A 49 -9.81 -9.81 36.26
C ALA A 49 -9.75 -10.84 35.11
N VAL A 50 -9.36 -12.07 35.41
CA VAL A 50 -9.30 -13.17 34.44
C VAL A 50 -10.70 -13.51 33.93
N LEU A 51 -11.67 -13.68 34.83
CA LEU A 51 -13.04 -14.06 34.47
C LEU A 51 -13.73 -12.97 33.63
N GLU A 52 -13.61 -11.71 34.05
CA GLU A 52 -14.06 -10.55 33.28
C GLU A 52 -13.46 -10.55 31.87
N HIS A 53 -12.15 -10.78 31.75
CA HIS A 53 -11.46 -10.76 30.47
C HIS A 53 -11.86 -11.93 29.56
N LEU A 54 -11.98 -13.15 30.11
CA LEU A 54 -12.42 -14.33 29.35
C LEU A 54 -13.85 -14.17 28.83
N LEU A 55 -14.78 -13.76 29.69
CA LEU A 55 -16.19 -13.59 29.30
C LEU A 55 -16.36 -12.47 28.26
N THR A 56 -15.62 -11.38 28.39
CA THR A 56 -15.61 -10.34 27.34
C THR A 56 -14.99 -10.84 26.04
N GLY A 57 -14.02 -11.75 26.09
CA GLY A 57 -13.50 -12.44 24.91
C GLY A 57 -14.55 -13.27 24.18
N VAL A 58 -15.35 -14.05 24.92
CA VAL A 58 -16.47 -14.83 24.35
C VAL A 58 -17.46 -13.91 23.63
N ILE A 59 -17.83 -12.79 24.24
CA ILE A 59 -18.76 -11.83 23.63
C ILE A 59 -18.14 -11.15 22.42
N LEU A 60 -16.94 -10.59 22.57
CA LEU A 60 -16.35 -9.73 21.55
C LEU A 60 -15.82 -10.56 20.37
N VAL A 61 -15.01 -11.58 20.64
CA VAL A 61 -14.40 -12.44 19.61
C VAL A 61 -15.42 -13.43 19.09
N GLY A 62 -16.16 -14.12 19.97
CA GLY A 62 -17.18 -15.09 19.58
C GLY A 62 -18.38 -14.44 18.87
N GLY A 63 -18.92 -13.37 19.46
CA GLY A 63 -19.99 -12.58 18.83
C GLY A 63 -19.54 -11.93 17.52
N GLY A 64 -18.33 -11.38 17.47
CA GLY A 64 -17.72 -10.86 16.25
C GLY A 64 -17.54 -11.92 15.17
N TYR A 65 -17.04 -13.10 15.52
CA TYR A 65 -16.90 -14.24 14.61
C TYR A 65 -18.25 -14.67 14.02
N LEU A 66 -19.28 -14.83 14.86
CA LEU A 66 -20.63 -15.19 14.42
C LEU A 66 -21.25 -14.12 13.52
N ALA A 67 -21.13 -12.85 13.91
CA ALA A 67 -21.68 -11.75 13.12
C ALA A 67 -20.98 -11.61 11.76
N ARG A 68 -19.66 -11.85 11.72
CA ARG A 68 -18.86 -11.76 10.48
C ARG A 68 -19.06 -12.91 9.51
N ARG A 69 -19.65 -14.03 9.95
CA ARG A 69 -20.11 -15.07 9.01
C ARG A 69 -21.13 -14.55 8.00
N ARG A 70 -21.90 -13.51 8.35
CA ARG A 70 -22.93 -12.91 7.48
C ARG A 70 -22.50 -11.57 6.88
N HIS A 71 -21.68 -10.80 7.60
CA HIS A 71 -21.25 -9.47 7.18
C HIS A 71 -19.76 -9.26 7.43
N PRO A 72 -18.90 -9.20 6.40
CA PRO A 72 -17.46 -8.96 6.57
C PRO A 72 -17.16 -7.66 7.33
N THR A 73 -17.97 -6.63 7.08
CA THR A 73 -17.97 -5.35 7.78
C THR A 73 -19.22 -5.23 8.62
N LEU A 74 -19.07 -5.10 9.94
CA LEU A 74 -20.20 -5.03 10.85
C LEU A 74 -20.82 -3.62 10.87
N PRO A 75 -22.15 -3.48 10.98
CA PRO A 75 -22.77 -2.20 11.28
C PRO A 75 -22.25 -1.62 12.61
N LEU A 76 -22.06 -0.30 12.67
CA LEU A 76 -21.55 0.36 13.88
C LEU A 76 -22.45 0.14 15.10
N THR A 77 -23.75 -0.01 14.89
CA THR A 77 -24.72 -0.35 15.93
C THR A 77 -24.44 -1.72 16.54
N VAL A 78 -24.07 -2.71 15.73
CA VAL A 78 -23.71 -4.06 16.20
C VAL A 78 -22.39 -4.01 16.97
N VAL A 79 -21.40 -3.28 16.47
CA VAL A 79 -20.10 -3.12 17.17
C VAL A 79 -20.30 -2.43 18.52
N ALA A 80 -21.07 -1.33 18.54
CA ALA A 80 -21.39 -0.62 19.78
C ALA A 80 -22.16 -1.50 20.76
N ALA A 81 -23.13 -2.30 20.29
CA ALA A 81 -23.87 -3.24 21.13
C ALA A 81 -22.95 -4.31 21.74
N LEU A 82 -22.02 -4.87 20.98
CA LEU A 82 -21.02 -5.82 21.50
C LEU A 82 -20.14 -5.18 22.58
N TRP A 83 -19.67 -3.95 22.34
CA TRP A 83 -18.84 -3.22 23.32
C TRP A 83 -19.62 -2.88 24.60
N LEU A 84 -20.85 -2.39 24.47
CA LEU A 84 -21.72 -2.15 25.63
C LEU A 84 -22.00 -3.44 26.40
N LEU A 85 -22.25 -4.55 25.71
CA LEU A 85 -22.45 -5.85 26.34
C LEU A 85 -21.20 -6.30 27.10
N THR A 86 -20.00 -6.06 26.58
CA THR A 86 -18.76 -6.34 27.33
C THR A 86 -18.62 -5.49 28.59
N CYS A 87 -19.04 -4.22 28.55
CA CYS A 87 -19.03 -3.34 29.73
C CYS A 87 -20.00 -3.85 30.81
N VAL A 88 -21.21 -4.24 30.39
CA VAL A 88 -22.24 -4.81 31.28
C VAL A 88 -21.74 -6.10 31.92
N VAL A 89 -21.18 -7.03 31.14
CA VAL A 89 -20.70 -8.30 31.70
C VAL A 89 -19.54 -8.10 32.67
N ARG A 90 -18.61 -7.18 32.38
CA ARG A 90 -17.55 -6.83 33.34
C ARG A 90 -18.13 -6.30 34.65
N ALA A 91 -19.10 -5.39 34.56
CA ALA A 91 -19.78 -4.87 35.73
C ALA A 91 -20.50 -5.97 36.52
N THR A 92 -21.23 -6.86 35.84
CA THR A 92 -21.92 -7.99 36.49
C THR A 92 -20.96 -8.89 37.24
N VAL A 93 -19.83 -9.28 36.64
CA VAL A 93 -18.84 -10.16 37.26
C VAL A 93 -18.20 -9.49 38.47
N GLY A 94 -17.74 -8.25 38.33
CA GLY A 94 -17.14 -7.50 39.43
C GLY A 94 -18.12 -7.26 40.58
N SER A 95 -19.38 -6.94 40.28
CA SER A 95 -20.43 -6.77 41.31
C SER A 95 -20.76 -8.07 42.01
N ALA A 96 -20.93 -9.16 41.27
CA ALA A 96 -21.25 -10.46 41.85
C ALA A 96 -20.12 -10.95 42.76
N LEU A 97 -18.86 -10.75 42.37
CA LEU A 97 -17.71 -11.13 43.21
C LEU A 97 -17.62 -10.27 44.47
N ALA A 98 -17.83 -8.96 44.38
CA ALA A 98 -17.85 -8.09 45.55
C ALA A 98 -18.97 -8.49 46.55
N GLU A 99 -20.16 -8.80 46.06
CA GLU A 99 -21.30 -9.21 46.91
C GLU A 99 -21.12 -10.61 47.51
N VAL A 100 -20.76 -11.60 46.68
CA VAL A 100 -20.74 -13.01 47.09
C VAL A 100 -19.49 -13.35 47.91
N VAL A 101 -18.34 -12.74 47.58
CA VAL A 101 -17.05 -13.11 48.18
C VAL A 101 -16.64 -12.14 49.29
N ALA A 102 -16.77 -10.84 49.05
CA ALA A 102 -16.36 -9.82 50.03
C ALA A 102 -17.52 -9.34 50.92
N GLY A 103 -18.78 -9.68 50.59
CA GLY A 103 -19.94 -9.28 51.39
C GLY A 103 -20.22 -7.77 51.37
N VAL A 104 -19.68 -7.06 50.39
CA VAL A 104 -19.85 -5.60 50.22
C VAL A 104 -20.82 -5.30 49.07
N PRO A 105 -21.42 -4.10 49.00
CA PRO A 105 -22.27 -3.71 47.87
C PRO A 105 -21.55 -3.87 46.52
N GLY A 106 -22.23 -4.45 45.53
CA GLY A 106 -21.61 -4.76 44.23
C GLY A 106 -21.41 -3.56 43.31
N ASP A 107 -22.15 -2.48 43.51
CA ASP A 107 -22.03 -1.21 42.76
C ASP A 107 -22.08 -1.35 41.22
N PHE A 108 -23.00 -2.18 40.74
CA PHE A 108 -23.15 -2.50 39.31
C PHE A 108 -23.22 -1.27 38.41
N LEU A 109 -24.05 -0.28 38.77
CA LEU A 109 -24.24 0.90 37.92
C LEU A 109 -22.94 1.69 37.76
N PHE A 110 -22.19 1.89 38.86
CA PHE A 110 -20.90 2.56 38.81
C PHE A 110 -19.91 1.78 37.94
N ARG A 111 -19.76 0.47 38.18
CA ARG A 111 -18.84 -0.39 37.41
C ARG A 111 -19.16 -0.37 35.92
N ALA A 112 -20.45 -0.43 35.56
CA ALA A 112 -20.91 -0.39 34.18
C ALA A 112 -20.60 0.96 33.52
N VAL A 113 -20.93 2.07 34.19
CA VAL A 113 -20.66 3.42 33.68
C VAL A 113 -19.16 3.66 33.49
N SER A 114 -18.33 3.27 34.47
CA SER A 114 -16.87 3.38 34.36
C SER A 114 -16.33 2.61 33.15
N TRP A 115 -16.77 1.36 32.96
CA TRP A 115 -16.37 0.58 31.77
C TRP A 115 -16.85 1.19 30.45
N ILE A 116 -18.07 1.77 30.42
CA ILE A 116 -18.60 2.45 29.24
C ILE A 116 -17.78 3.69 28.90
N ILE A 117 -17.44 4.51 29.90
CA ILE A 117 -16.60 5.71 29.73
C ILE A 117 -15.23 5.31 29.16
N MET A 118 -14.57 4.33 29.78
CA MET A 118 -13.26 3.84 29.33
C MET A 118 -13.32 3.26 27.91
N THR A 119 -14.32 2.41 27.62
CA THR A 119 -14.48 1.78 26.31
C THR A 119 -14.83 2.80 25.23
N GLY A 120 -15.64 3.81 25.54
CA GLY A 120 -15.96 4.91 24.63
C GLY A 120 -14.75 5.80 24.33
N ALA A 121 -13.88 6.03 25.31
CA ALA A 121 -12.66 6.82 25.15
C ALA A 121 -11.56 6.08 24.37
N TRP A 122 -11.37 4.79 24.64
CA TRP A 122 -10.27 4.00 24.09
C TRP A 122 -10.65 3.14 22.88
N GLY A 123 -11.78 2.44 22.94
CA GLY A 123 -12.20 1.45 21.95
C GLY A 123 -12.13 1.96 20.50
N PRO A 124 -12.77 3.10 20.17
CA PRO A 124 -12.69 3.67 18.83
C PRO A 124 -11.26 4.01 18.40
N SER A 125 -10.47 4.66 19.26
CA SER A 125 -9.11 5.12 18.93
C SER A 125 -8.15 3.95 18.72
N ILE A 126 -8.27 2.90 19.53
CA ILE A 126 -7.48 1.67 19.37
C ILE A 126 -7.80 1.01 18.03
N VAL A 127 -9.08 0.75 17.77
CA VAL A 127 -9.50 0.03 16.55
C VAL A 127 -9.13 0.84 15.31
N TYR A 128 -9.32 2.15 15.36
CA TYR A 128 -8.90 3.04 14.30
C TYR A 128 -7.38 3.04 14.13
N GLY A 129 -6.61 3.18 15.21
CA GLY A 129 -5.14 3.15 15.16
C GLY A 129 -4.59 1.85 14.59
N MET A 130 -5.12 0.70 14.98
CA MET A 130 -4.73 -0.61 14.43
C MET A 130 -5.04 -0.73 12.94
N ALA A 131 -6.20 -0.24 12.50
CA ALA A 131 -6.54 -0.21 11.09
C ALA A 131 -5.61 0.73 10.30
N GLN A 132 -5.20 1.86 10.87
CA GLN A 132 -4.25 2.77 10.24
C GLN A 132 -2.84 2.18 10.13
N ILE A 133 -2.38 1.45 11.14
CA ILE A 133 -1.10 0.73 11.09
C ILE A 133 -1.13 -0.31 9.97
N ASP A 134 -2.20 -1.11 9.88
CA ASP A 134 -2.33 -2.12 8.85
C ASP A 134 -2.40 -1.49 7.45
N ARG A 135 -3.19 -0.43 7.27
CA ARG A 135 -3.28 0.33 6.02
C ARG A 135 -1.92 0.89 5.60
N ARG A 136 -1.17 1.46 6.55
CA ARG A 136 0.16 2.02 6.29
C ARG A 136 1.14 0.99 5.77
N ARG A 137 1.16 -0.21 6.38
CA ARG A 137 2.05 -1.29 5.95
C ARG A 137 1.79 -1.76 4.53
N VAL A 138 0.53 -1.67 4.09
CA VAL A 138 0.14 -1.95 2.69
C VAL A 138 0.55 -0.78 1.79
N LEU A 139 0.27 0.46 2.19
CA LEU A 139 0.61 1.66 1.42
C LEU A 139 2.10 1.80 1.15
N ILE A 140 2.96 1.61 2.16
CA ILE A 140 4.41 1.66 1.98
C ILE A 140 4.86 0.60 0.96
N GLY A 141 4.29 -0.60 1.02
CA GLY A 141 4.56 -1.66 0.05
C GLY A 141 4.13 -1.32 -1.37
N GLU A 142 2.95 -0.73 -1.54
CA GLU A 142 2.46 -0.24 -2.84
C GLU A 142 3.33 0.89 -3.39
N LEU A 143 3.82 1.78 -2.51
CA LEU A 143 4.66 2.92 -2.88
C LEU A 143 6.05 2.48 -3.32
N GLU A 144 6.69 1.55 -2.60
CA GLU A 144 7.95 0.93 -3.02
C GLU A 144 7.81 0.24 -4.39
N ALA A 145 6.72 -0.49 -4.60
CA ALA A 145 6.45 -1.16 -5.88
C ALA A 145 6.24 -0.16 -7.02
N ALA A 146 5.46 0.90 -6.79
CA ALA A 146 5.21 1.95 -7.78
C ALA A 146 6.49 2.74 -8.14
N GLN A 147 7.32 3.06 -7.14
CA GLN A 147 8.62 3.70 -7.38
C GLN A 147 9.56 2.80 -8.19
N GLY A 148 9.60 1.50 -7.88
CA GLY A 148 10.35 0.52 -8.66
C GLY A 148 9.88 0.44 -10.10
N ALA A 149 8.56 0.38 -10.31
CA ALA A 149 7.96 0.34 -11.65
C ALA A 149 8.24 1.62 -12.44
N LEU A 150 8.17 2.80 -11.81
CA LEU A 150 8.50 4.08 -12.45
C LEU A 150 9.98 4.18 -12.80
N ALA A 151 10.89 3.73 -11.92
CA ALA A 151 12.32 3.69 -12.21
C ALA A 151 12.62 2.77 -13.41
N GLU A 152 11.94 1.63 -13.49
CA GLU A 152 12.06 0.72 -14.61
C GLU A 152 11.48 1.30 -15.90
N ALA A 153 10.32 1.99 -15.82
CA ALA A 153 9.73 2.70 -16.95
C ALA A 153 10.64 3.83 -17.46
N ASN A 154 11.22 4.63 -16.55
CA ASN A 154 12.17 5.69 -16.90
C ASN A 154 13.45 5.12 -17.54
N ALA A 155 14.00 4.03 -17.00
CA ALA A 155 15.15 3.36 -17.60
C ALA A 155 14.84 2.81 -19.00
N ARG A 156 13.60 2.35 -19.24
CA ARG A 156 13.11 1.97 -20.58
C ARG A 156 12.80 3.17 -21.47
N ALA A 157 12.49 4.34 -20.91
CA ALA A 157 12.27 5.57 -21.66
C ALA A 157 13.59 6.25 -22.06
N GLU A 158 14.65 6.03 -21.30
CA GLU A 158 16.03 6.40 -21.69
C GLU A 158 16.57 5.56 -22.86
N GLU A 159 15.91 4.44 -23.22
CA GLU A 159 16.17 3.68 -24.45
C GLU A 159 15.87 4.62 -25.64
N SER A 160 16.92 5.19 -26.24
CA SER A 160 16.81 6.26 -27.23
C SER A 160 15.97 5.84 -28.45
N GLY A 161 15.35 6.81 -29.14
CA GLY A 161 14.62 6.54 -30.39
C GLY A 161 15.46 5.80 -31.44
N GLU A 162 16.79 6.00 -31.45
CA GLU A 162 17.73 5.25 -32.28
C GLU A 162 17.83 3.77 -31.88
N GLU A 163 17.80 3.48 -30.59
CA GLU A 163 17.85 2.11 -30.05
C GLU A 163 16.55 1.35 -30.31
N ILE A 164 15.40 2.04 -30.15
CA ILE A 164 14.07 1.55 -30.52
C ILE A 164 14.02 1.23 -32.02
N ARG A 165 14.46 2.16 -32.86
CA ARG A 165 14.52 2.00 -34.32
C ARG A 165 15.46 0.86 -34.73
N ALA A 166 16.66 0.76 -34.15
CA ALA A 166 17.60 -0.32 -34.40
C ALA A 166 17.05 -1.68 -33.96
N ARG A 167 16.26 -1.73 -32.89
CA ARG A 167 15.61 -2.97 -32.42
C ARG A 167 14.49 -3.39 -33.36
N LEU A 168 13.60 -2.48 -33.74
CA LEU A 168 12.55 -2.72 -34.73
C LEU A 168 13.14 -3.17 -36.08
N ALA A 169 14.15 -2.47 -36.59
CA ALA A 169 14.80 -2.82 -37.85
C ALA A 169 15.51 -4.19 -37.80
N ARG A 170 16.15 -4.54 -36.67
CA ARG A 170 16.71 -5.89 -36.45
C ARG A 170 15.62 -6.97 -36.42
N THR A 171 14.48 -6.71 -35.78
CA THR A 171 13.34 -7.65 -35.74
C THR A 171 12.78 -7.87 -37.15
N VAL A 172 12.55 -6.79 -37.90
CA VAL A 172 12.10 -6.86 -39.30
C VAL A 172 13.10 -7.63 -40.15
N ARG A 173 14.41 -7.31 -40.09
CA ARG A 173 15.45 -8.05 -40.83
C ARG A 173 15.45 -9.53 -40.49
N ARG A 174 15.38 -9.89 -39.21
CA ARG A 174 15.39 -11.29 -38.76
C ARG A 174 14.22 -12.09 -39.30
N SER A 175 13.08 -11.43 -39.52
CA SER A 175 11.89 -12.07 -40.08
C SER A 175 11.91 -12.14 -41.61
N VAL A 176 12.43 -11.10 -42.28
CA VAL A 176 12.29 -10.91 -43.74
C VAL A 176 13.48 -11.45 -44.54
N ALA A 177 14.71 -11.29 -44.03
CA ALA A 177 15.93 -11.74 -44.71
C ALA A 177 15.92 -13.24 -45.08
N PRO A 178 15.54 -14.19 -44.20
CA PRO A 178 15.55 -15.60 -44.58
C PRO A 178 14.58 -15.93 -45.72
N VAL A 179 13.47 -15.19 -45.86
CA VAL A 179 12.51 -15.39 -46.95
C VAL A 179 13.03 -14.80 -48.26
N LEU A 180 13.65 -13.62 -48.22
CA LEU A 180 14.31 -13.02 -49.39
C LEU A 180 15.46 -13.89 -49.91
N ASP A 181 16.26 -14.46 -49.01
CA ASP A 181 17.39 -15.34 -49.36
C ASP A 181 16.90 -16.66 -49.98
N ASP A 182 15.81 -17.25 -49.48
CA ASP A 182 15.18 -18.44 -50.09
C ASP A 182 14.63 -18.13 -51.49
N LEU A 183 13.99 -16.97 -51.67
CA LEU A 183 13.49 -16.52 -52.97
C LEU A 183 14.62 -16.28 -53.98
N LEU A 184 15.72 -15.66 -53.55
CA LEU A 184 16.93 -15.47 -54.37
C LEU A 184 17.54 -16.82 -54.77
N ALA A 185 17.70 -17.75 -53.82
CA ALA A 185 18.25 -19.07 -54.10
C ALA A 185 17.38 -19.87 -55.10
N ARG A 186 16.06 -19.79 -54.96
CA ARG A 186 15.11 -20.43 -55.90
C ARG A 186 15.15 -19.81 -57.28
N LEU A 187 15.19 -18.48 -57.39
CA LEU A 187 15.31 -17.80 -58.69
C LEU A 187 16.63 -18.14 -59.40
N VAL A 188 17.74 -18.24 -58.65
CA VAL A 188 19.03 -18.68 -59.20
C VAL A 188 18.99 -20.13 -59.66
N ALA A 189 18.30 -21.01 -58.95
CA ALA A 189 18.14 -22.42 -59.34
C ALA A 189 17.28 -22.59 -60.60
N VAL A 190 16.20 -21.81 -60.73
CA VAL A 190 15.28 -21.84 -61.87
C VAL A 190 15.85 -21.13 -63.11
N ARG A 191 16.91 -20.33 -62.95
CA ARG A 191 17.61 -19.62 -64.04
C ARG A 191 18.02 -20.53 -65.22
N GLN A 192 18.27 -21.82 -64.97
CA GLN A 192 18.70 -22.76 -66.03
C GLN A 192 17.56 -23.55 -66.68
N ASP A 193 16.40 -23.68 -66.01
CA ASP A 193 15.20 -24.38 -66.51
C ASP A 193 13.97 -23.50 -66.27
N LEU A 194 13.70 -22.63 -67.24
CA LEU A 194 12.72 -21.55 -67.15
C LEU A 194 11.28 -22.09 -67.31
N ASP A 195 10.67 -22.54 -66.20
CA ASP A 195 9.28 -22.96 -66.14
C ASP A 195 8.34 -21.84 -65.67
N ARG A 196 7.24 -21.61 -66.41
CA ARG A 196 6.23 -20.59 -66.15
C ARG A 196 5.47 -20.85 -64.86
N ALA A 197 5.28 -22.11 -64.48
CA ALA A 197 4.64 -22.49 -63.22
C ALA A 197 5.47 -22.06 -62.00
N ALA A 198 6.81 -22.18 -62.09
CA ALA A 198 7.72 -21.76 -61.03
C ALA A 198 7.69 -20.23 -60.82
N PHE A 199 7.53 -19.44 -61.89
CA PHE A 199 7.39 -17.98 -61.78
C PHE A 199 6.10 -17.53 -61.10
N VAL A 200 4.98 -18.22 -61.36
CA VAL A 200 3.70 -17.93 -60.69
C VAL A 200 3.78 -18.26 -59.19
N GLU A 201 4.42 -19.37 -58.83
CA GLU A 201 4.65 -19.74 -57.41
C GLU A 201 5.52 -18.71 -56.69
N ILE A 202 6.59 -18.23 -57.34
CA ILE A 202 7.50 -17.21 -56.80
C ILE A 202 6.77 -15.86 -56.64
N SER A 203 5.94 -15.47 -57.62
CA SER A 203 5.13 -14.25 -57.55
C SER A 203 4.12 -14.29 -56.38
N MET A 204 3.41 -15.40 -56.20
CA MET A 204 2.47 -15.60 -55.09
C MET A 204 3.15 -15.53 -53.72
N ARG A 205 4.34 -16.16 -53.57
CA ARG A 205 5.13 -16.08 -52.33
C ARG A 205 5.67 -14.69 -52.05
N LEU A 206 6.06 -13.96 -53.10
CA LEU A 206 6.54 -12.58 -52.97
C LEU A 206 5.40 -11.64 -52.53
N SER A 207 4.18 -11.86 -53.01
CA SER A 207 2.99 -11.13 -52.57
C SER A 207 2.58 -11.47 -51.13
N ALA A 208 2.63 -12.76 -50.74
CA ALA A 208 2.38 -13.16 -49.35
C ALA A 208 3.41 -12.57 -48.37
N LEU A 209 4.68 -12.50 -48.77
CA LEU A 209 5.75 -11.87 -47.99
C LEU A 209 5.51 -10.37 -47.80
N HIS A 210 4.96 -9.69 -48.80
CA HIS A 210 4.59 -8.28 -48.74
C HIS A 210 3.50 -8.01 -47.68
N ASP A 211 2.46 -8.84 -47.66
CA ASP A 211 1.36 -8.72 -46.68
C ASP A 211 1.83 -9.12 -45.26
N GLU A 212 2.70 -10.13 -45.15
CA GLU A 212 3.27 -10.58 -43.88
C GLU A 212 4.23 -9.55 -43.27
N THR A 213 5.00 -8.84 -44.10
CA THR A 213 5.85 -7.72 -43.63
C THR A 213 5.05 -6.55 -43.10
N ALA A 214 3.95 -6.19 -43.75
CA ALA A 214 3.06 -5.14 -43.27
C ALA A 214 2.45 -5.52 -41.90
N ASN A 215 1.96 -6.75 -41.77
CA ASN A 215 1.39 -7.25 -40.52
C ASN A 215 2.42 -7.37 -39.39
N LEU A 216 3.67 -7.73 -39.67
CA LEU A 216 4.74 -7.83 -38.67
C LEU A 216 5.14 -6.47 -38.09
N VAL A 217 5.13 -5.41 -38.90
CA VAL A 217 5.36 -4.04 -38.43
C VAL A 217 4.23 -3.59 -37.51
N ASP A 218 2.99 -3.99 -37.79
CA ASP A 218 1.80 -3.71 -36.98
C ASP A 218 1.67 -4.60 -35.73
N SER A 219 2.22 -5.82 -35.74
CA SER A 219 2.11 -6.78 -34.63
C SER A 219 3.29 -6.78 -33.65
N ALA A 220 4.38 -6.07 -33.94
CA ALA A 220 5.52 -5.88 -33.03
C ALA A 220 5.18 -5.00 -31.81
N SER A 221 4.23 -5.46 -30.99
CA SER A 221 3.91 -4.87 -29.68
C SER A 221 4.83 -5.40 -28.58
N PRO A 222 5.09 -4.61 -27.51
CA PRO A 222 5.80 -5.12 -26.35
C PRO A 222 4.96 -6.13 -25.56
N ALA A 223 5.68 -6.99 -24.83
CA ALA A 223 5.16 -8.10 -24.04
C ALA A 223 4.09 -7.68 -23.00
N PRO A 224 3.26 -8.65 -22.53
CA PRO A 224 2.18 -8.38 -21.60
C PRO A 224 2.68 -7.70 -20.31
N ARG A 225 1.89 -6.73 -19.84
CA ARG A 225 2.07 -6.02 -18.57
C ARG A 225 2.46 -6.99 -17.45
N ALA A 226 3.55 -6.69 -16.74
CA ALA A 226 3.83 -7.25 -15.42
C ALA A 226 2.80 -6.70 -14.43
N THR A 227 1.58 -7.24 -14.52
CA THR A 227 0.51 -7.00 -13.56
C THR A 227 0.62 -8.09 -12.51
N ASP A 228 0.60 -7.67 -11.25
CA ASP A 228 0.67 -8.49 -10.03
C ASP A 228 2.08 -8.87 -9.54
N ALA A 229 2.92 -7.86 -9.29
CA ALA A 229 3.95 -8.03 -8.26
C ALA A 229 3.27 -8.26 -6.89
N PRO A 230 3.70 -9.25 -6.09
CA PRO A 230 3.08 -9.54 -4.80
C PRO A 230 3.15 -8.32 -3.87
N THR A 231 2.03 -8.00 -3.23
CA THR A 231 1.93 -6.89 -2.26
C THR A 231 2.85 -7.19 -1.06
N ARG A 232 4.06 -6.66 -1.10
CA ARG A 232 5.01 -6.73 0.01
C ARG A 232 4.49 -5.86 1.14
N ARG A 233 4.41 -6.39 2.36
CA ARG A 233 4.03 -5.59 3.54
C ARG A 233 5.28 -5.05 4.22
N ALA A 234 5.31 -3.75 4.47
CA ALA A 234 6.42 -3.11 5.18
C ALA A 234 6.51 -3.60 6.64
N SER A 235 7.71 -3.43 7.22
CA SER A 235 7.99 -3.80 8.61
C SER A 235 7.23 -2.89 9.60
N LEU A 236 6.92 -3.40 10.81
CA LEU A 236 6.21 -2.60 11.82
C LEU A 236 6.99 -1.35 12.24
N ARG A 237 8.32 -1.43 12.31
CA ARG A 237 9.18 -0.33 12.71
C ARG A 237 9.05 0.88 11.77
N GLU A 238 9.00 0.60 10.47
CA GLU A 238 8.91 1.59 9.41
C GLU A 238 7.52 2.24 9.34
N ALA A 239 6.47 1.50 9.68
CA ALA A 239 5.13 2.04 9.84
C ALA A 239 5.01 3.07 10.98
N PHE A 240 5.91 3.10 11.97
CA PHE A 240 5.83 4.01 13.12
C PHE A 240 6.72 5.26 13.01
N ASP A 241 7.57 5.40 11.99
CA ASP A 241 8.46 6.57 11.85
C ASP A 241 7.75 7.73 11.15
N VAL A 242 6.84 8.40 11.87
CA VAL A 242 6.00 9.47 11.32
C VAL A 242 6.13 10.77 12.11
N PRO A 243 6.40 11.92 11.45
CA PRO A 243 6.47 13.21 12.13
C PRO A 243 5.09 13.62 12.70
N LEU A 244 5.04 13.91 13.99
CA LEU A 244 3.83 14.42 14.64
C LEU A 244 3.46 15.80 14.09
N ALA A 245 2.18 16.04 13.81
CA ALA A 245 1.72 17.28 13.16
C ALA A 245 0.84 18.19 14.03
N ARG A 246 0.26 17.70 15.13
CA ARG A 246 -0.66 18.46 15.99
C ARG A 246 -0.44 18.18 17.49
N PRO A 247 0.61 18.75 18.10
CA PRO A 247 1.06 18.38 19.44
C PRO A 247 -0.02 18.62 20.51
N TRP A 248 -0.74 19.74 20.42
CA TRP A 248 -1.80 20.09 21.37
C TRP A 248 -3.08 19.25 21.23
N LEU A 249 -3.44 18.86 20.00
CA LEU A 249 -4.58 17.96 19.79
C LEU A 249 -4.26 16.58 20.36
N THR A 250 -3.06 16.05 20.09
CA THR A 250 -2.59 14.80 20.69
C THR A 250 -2.62 14.88 22.21
N ALA A 251 -2.06 15.94 22.78
CA ALA A 251 -2.04 16.14 24.23
C ALA A 251 -3.45 16.21 24.84
N GLY A 252 -4.37 16.95 24.22
CA GLY A 252 -5.74 17.07 24.71
C GLY A 252 -6.51 15.75 24.67
N VAL A 253 -6.36 14.96 23.60
CA VAL A 253 -7.01 13.63 23.51
C VAL A 253 -6.39 12.64 24.49
N VAL A 254 -5.05 12.65 24.65
CA VAL A 254 -4.36 11.83 25.65
C VAL A 254 -4.83 12.17 27.06
N ALA A 255 -4.96 13.46 27.38
CA ALA A 255 -5.47 13.92 28.67
C ALA A 255 -6.89 13.39 28.92
N LEU A 256 -7.80 13.59 27.96
CA LEU A 256 -9.19 13.15 28.06
C LEU A 256 -9.30 11.63 28.26
N GLN A 257 -8.54 10.86 27.49
CA GLN A 257 -8.51 9.40 27.61
C GLN A 257 -7.89 8.91 28.92
N THR A 258 -6.86 9.61 29.42
CA THR A 258 -6.26 9.30 30.73
C THR A 258 -7.24 9.59 31.87
N LEU A 259 -7.98 10.72 31.79
CA LEU A 259 -9.03 11.06 32.74
C LEU A 259 -10.18 10.04 32.74
N ALA A 260 -10.57 9.54 31.57
CA ALA A 260 -11.60 8.51 31.45
C ALA A 260 -11.27 7.23 32.25
N VAL A 261 -9.99 6.97 32.50
CA VAL A 261 -9.49 5.80 33.25
C VAL A 261 -9.27 6.12 34.71
N ALA A 262 -8.53 7.19 35.01
CA ALA A 262 -8.11 7.48 36.38
C ALA A 262 -9.21 8.15 37.22
N LEU A 263 -10.05 8.99 36.61
CA LEU A 263 -10.98 9.83 37.36
C LEU A 263 -12.13 9.06 38.03
N PRO A 264 -12.84 8.12 37.36
CA PRO A 264 -13.95 7.40 38.00
C PRO A 264 -13.49 6.57 39.19
N ASP A 265 -12.41 5.80 39.02
CA ASP A 265 -11.90 4.93 40.10
C ASP A 265 -11.21 5.74 41.20
N GLY A 266 -10.43 6.76 40.85
CA GLY A 266 -9.79 7.63 41.83
C GLY A 266 -10.77 8.43 42.69
N THR A 267 -11.84 8.97 42.08
CA THR A 267 -12.90 9.68 42.83
C THR A 267 -13.65 8.76 43.78
N ARG A 268 -13.88 7.50 43.39
CA ARG A 268 -14.63 6.55 44.21
C ARG A 268 -13.81 6.03 45.39
N ILE A 269 -12.54 5.70 45.16
CA ILE A 269 -11.69 5.08 46.19
C ILE A 269 -11.22 6.14 47.20
N PHE A 270 -10.90 7.36 46.73
CA PHE A 270 -10.23 8.38 47.55
C PHE A 270 -11.02 9.68 47.72
N GLY A 271 -12.17 9.82 47.08
CA GLY A 271 -13.07 10.96 47.23
C GLY A 271 -12.71 12.17 46.35
N ALA A 272 -13.33 13.31 46.68
CA ALA A 272 -13.24 14.54 45.90
C ALA A 272 -11.85 15.22 45.86
N PRO A 273 -11.02 15.17 46.91
CA PRO A 273 -9.66 15.74 46.87
C PRO A 273 -8.79 15.08 45.79
N ALA A 274 -8.76 13.75 45.78
CA ALA A 274 -8.07 12.94 44.78
C ALA A 274 -8.49 13.25 43.33
N ALA A 275 -9.79 13.55 43.13
CA ALA A 275 -10.30 13.93 41.82
C ALA A 275 -9.61 15.19 41.26
N ARG A 276 -9.44 16.21 42.11
CA ARG A 276 -8.82 17.49 41.71
C ARG A 276 -7.35 17.28 41.35
N GLU A 277 -6.69 16.44 42.12
CA GLU A 277 -5.30 16.07 41.93
C GLU A 277 -5.07 15.29 40.64
N ILE A 278 -5.87 14.25 40.38
CA ILE A 278 -5.82 13.50 39.12
C ILE A 278 -6.01 14.46 37.94
N VAL A 279 -6.98 15.37 38.03
CA VAL A 279 -7.22 16.39 37.00
C VAL A 279 -5.99 17.28 36.80
N LEU A 280 -5.39 17.77 37.89
CA LEU A 280 -4.21 18.63 37.83
C LEU A 280 -3.00 17.89 37.27
N ALA A 281 -2.70 16.69 37.75
CA ALA A 281 -1.56 15.88 37.31
C ALA A 281 -1.68 15.48 35.83
N VAL A 282 -2.88 15.13 35.37
CA VAL A 282 -3.12 14.84 33.95
C VAL A 282 -3.03 16.11 33.10
N ALA A 283 -3.53 17.25 33.58
CA ALA A 283 -3.42 18.52 32.87
C ALA A 283 -1.96 18.98 32.71
N LEU A 284 -1.17 18.90 33.78
CA LEU A 284 0.27 19.22 33.76
C LEU A 284 1.05 18.23 32.88
N GLY A 285 0.76 16.93 32.97
CA GLY A 285 1.35 15.91 32.09
C GLY A 285 1.02 16.14 30.62
N ALA A 286 -0.21 16.51 30.30
CA ALA A 286 -0.62 16.86 28.95
C ALA A 286 0.06 18.13 28.44
N LEU A 287 0.26 19.14 29.31
CA LEU A 287 1.02 20.33 28.98
C LEU A 287 2.48 19.98 28.68
N ALA A 288 3.12 19.16 29.51
CA ALA A 288 4.47 18.66 29.27
C ALA A 288 4.57 17.90 27.94
N LEU A 289 3.64 16.98 27.68
CA LEU A 289 3.54 16.25 26.42
C LEU A 289 3.45 17.22 25.23
N GLY A 290 2.52 18.18 25.27
CA GLY A 290 2.32 19.17 24.22
C GLY A 290 3.54 20.06 23.97
N VAL A 291 4.20 20.50 25.05
CA VAL A 291 5.43 21.32 24.98
C VAL A 291 6.58 20.53 24.39
N THR A 292 6.85 19.31 24.88
CA THR A 292 7.95 18.47 24.36
C THR A 292 7.73 18.14 22.88
N LEU A 293 6.50 17.74 22.51
CA LEU A 293 6.18 17.47 21.10
C LEU A 293 6.35 18.72 20.22
N ARG A 294 5.91 19.91 20.69
CA ARG A 294 6.08 21.17 19.96
C ARG A 294 7.55 21.58 19.84
N PHE A 295 8.33 21.43 20.89
CA PHE A 295 9.75 21.78 20.90
C PHE A 295 10.55 20.91 19.94
N CYS A 296 10.27 19.60 19.91
CA CYS A 296 10.92 18.66 19.01
C CYS A 296 10.52 18.83 17.52
N GLN A 297 9.46 19.58 17.23
CA GLN A 297 9.09 19.96 15.86
C GLN A 297 9.94 21.13 15.30
N ALA A 298 10.77 21.77 16.13
CA ALA A 298 11.67 22.82 15.67
C ALA A 298 12.64 22.29 14.60
N PRO A 299 12.92 23.07 13.53
CA PRO A 299 13.65 22.61 12.34
C PRO A 299 15.05 22.06 12.63
N LEU A 300 15.71 22.54 13.69
CA LEU A 300 17.01 22.06 14.14
C LEU A 300 16.95 20.64 14.73
N VAL A 301 15.94 20.35 15.54
CA VAL A 301 15.76 19.05 16.20
C VAL A 301 15.21 18.01 15.22
N ARG A 302 14.31 18.44 14.31
CA ARG A 302 13.69 17.58 13.29
C ARG A 302 14.68 16.94 12.32
N ARG A 303 15.85 17.56 12.10
CA ARG A 303 16.92 17.00 11.24
C ARG A 303 17.73 15.89 11.90
N GLN A 304 17.73 15.80 13.23
CA GLN A 304 18.60 14.90 13.97
C GLN A 304 17.85 13.80 14.75
N ALA A 305 16.60 14.04 15.13
CA ALA A 305 15.83 13.13 15.97
C ALA A 305 14.86 12.25 15.16
N ARG A 306 14.87 10.95 15.43
CA ARG A 306 13.83 10.01 14.96
C ARG A 306 12.50 10.31 15.66
N ALA A 307 11.38 10.18 14.94
CA ALA A 307 10.06 10.49 15.49
C ALA A 307 9.68 9.61 16.70
N SER A 308 10.16 8.35 16.71
CA SER A 308 9.99 7.44 17.85
C SER A 308 10.66 7.97 19.12
N THR A 309 11.87 8.50 19.03
CA THR A 309 12.62 9.02 20.19
C THR A 309 11.93 10.24 20.79
N VAL A 310 11.41 11.13 19.93
CA VAL A 310 10.62 12.30 20.34
C VAL A 310 9.36 11.87 21.09
N THR A 311 8.67 10.84 20.58
CA THR A 311 7.47 10.29 21.21
C THR A 311 7.78 9.73 22.59
N PHE A 312 8.82 8.90 22.73
CA PHE A 312 9.22 8.35 24.02
C PHE A 312 9.64 9.44 25.02
N ALA A 313 10.38 10.45 24.57
CA ALA A 313 10.77 11.58 25.41
C ALA A 313 9.56 12.38 25.90
N ALA A 314 8.58 12.64 25.02
CA ALA A 314 7.36 13.36 25.37
C ALA A 314 6.48 12.57 26.35
N VAL A 315 6.30 11.26 26.11
CA VAL A 315 5.56 10.37 27.04
C VAL A 315 6.28 10.28 28.39
N GLY A 316 7.61 10.16 28.39
CA GLY A 316 8.42 10.17 29.61
C GLY A 316 8.30 11.47 30.39
N ALA A 317 8.35 12.62 29.70
CA ALA A 317 8.14 13.93 30.32
C ALA A 317 6.74 14.07 30.92
N ALA A 318 5.70 13.60 30.22
CA ALA A 318 4.33 13.58 30.72
C ALA A 318 4.20 12.75 32.00
N ILE A 319 4.76 11.54 32.00
CA ILE A 319 4.78 10.65 33.17
C ILE A 319 5.52 11.31 34.34
N LEU A 320 6.71 11.87 34.10
CA LEU A 320 7.52 12.52 35.12
C LEU A 320 6.79 13.71 35.76
N VAL A 321 6.19 14.57 34.94
CA VAL A 321 5.46 15.76 35.42
C VAL A 321 4.19 15.37 36.14
N SER A 322 3.43 14.39 35.65
CA SER A 322 2.27 13.86 36.36
C SER A 322 2.65 13.21 37.69
N ALA A 323 3.73 12.44 37.72
CA ALA A 323 4.24 11.82 38.95
C ALA A 323 4.68 12.87 39.97
N TRP A 324 5.43 13.87 39.53
CA TRP A 324 5.87 14.98 40.37
C TRP A 324 4.67 15.75 40.94
N ALA A 325 3.68 16.09 40.10
CA ALA A 325 2.47 16.79 40.54
C ALA A 325 1.64 15.99 41.55
N MET A 326 1.63 14.65 41.44
CA MET A 326 0.98 13.78 42.43
C MET A 326 1.74 13.77 43.76
N LEU A 327 3.07 13.68 43.71
CA LEU A 327 3.92 13.63 44.91
C LEU A 327 3.97 14.97 45.64
N ASP A 328 3.82 16.09 44.94
CA ASP A 328 3.85 17.45 45.51
C ASP A 328 2.48 17.91 46.06
N SER A 329 1.43 17.12 45.86
CA SER A 329 0.04 17.53 46.12
C SER A 329 -0.35 17.69 47.60
N GLY A 330 0.44 17.10 48.52
CA GLY A 330 0.28 17.28 49.96
C GLY A 330 -1.00 16.70 50.59
N VAL A 331 -1.81 15.95 49.83
CA VAL A 331 -2.99 15.24 50.35
C VAL A 331 -2.65 13.96 51.08
N ASP A 332 -1.43 13.45 50.92
CA ASP A 332 -0.78 12.53 51.85
C ASP A 332 0.69 12.33 51.43
N ASP A 333 1.65 12.53 52.35
CA ASP A 333 3.07 12.56 51.99
C ASP A 333 3.56 11.23 51.37
N ILE A 334 3.02 10.07 51.77
CA ILE A 334 3.39 8.73 51.26
C ILE A 334 2.27 7.69 51.57
N THR A 335 0.98 7.95 51.32
CA THR A 335 -0.06 6.92 51.52
C THR A 335 -0.44 6.18 50.24
N TRP A 336 -1.16 5.06 50.43
CA TRP A 336 -1.74 4.16 49.43
C TRP A 336 -2.36 4.87 48.21
N HIS A 337 -2.80 6.13 48.36
CA HIS A 337 -3.35 6.97 47.31
C HIS A 337 -2.39 7.18 46.12
N GLY A 338 -1.15 7.60 46.38
CA GLY A 338 -0.13 7.81 45.34
C GLY A 338 0.32 6.50 44.69
N VAL A 339 0.43 5.44 45.49
CA VAL A 339 0.86 4.10 45.04
C VAL A 339 -0.17 3.44 44.10
N THR A 340 -1.46 3.71 44.27
CA THR A 340 -2.53 3.11 43.47
C THR A 340 -2.98 3.98 42.30
N THR A 341 -2.98 5.31 42.46
CA THR A 341 -3.45 6.26 41.44
C THR A 341 -2.39 6.56 40.38
N LEU A 342 -1.11 6.64 40.78
CA LEU A 342 -0.02 6.91 39.84
C LEU A 342 0.10 5.83 38.75
N PRO A 343 0.03 4.51 39.04
CA PRO A 343 0.00 3.48 38.01
C PRO A 343 -1.16 3.64 37.01
N LEU A 344 -2.35 4.08 37.45
CA LEU A 344 -3.48 4.35 36.54
C LEU A 344 -3.17 5.51 35.59
N ILE A 345 -2.59 6.60 36.11
CA ILE A 345 -2.20 7.76 35.28
C ILE A 345 -1.09 7.35 34.31
N VAL A 346 -0.06 6.64 34.76
CA VAL A 346 1.04 6.17 33.90
C VAL A 346 0.52 5.24 32.82
N PHE A 347 -0.29 4.24 33.20
CA PHE A 347 -0.91 3.31 32.26
C PHE A 347 -1.81 4.04 31.26
N GLY A 348 -2.60 5.00 31.75
CA GLY A 348 -3.48 5.84 30.94
C GLY A 348 -2.70 6.69 29.93
N ILE A 349 -1.61 7.34 30.36
CA ILE A 349 -0.75 8.14 29.48
C ILE A 349 -0.11 7.26 28.41
N ILE A 350 0.46 6.10 28.78
CA ILE A 350 1.13 5.20 27.82
C ILE A 350 0.13 4.72 26.77
N THR A 351 -0.98 4.11 27.20
CA THR A 351 -1.99 3.56 26.29
C THR A 351 -2.65 4.62 25.44
N SER A 352 -3.03 5.75 26.02
CA SER A 352 -3.65 6.86 25.28
C SER A 352 -2.65 7.47 24.29
N SER A 353 -1.39 7.66 24.67
CA SER A 353 -0.37 8.19 23.75
C SER A 353 -0.14 7.25 22.59
N THR A 354 0.03 5.94 22.84
CA THR A 354 0.21 4.96 21.76
C THR A 354 -0.99 4.92 20.81
N THR A 355 -2.21 4.93 21.34
CA THR A 355 -3.42 4.83 20.52
C THR A 355 -3.73 6.10 19.75
N VAL A 356 -3.56 7.28 20.36
CA VAL A 356 -3.77 8.58 19.72
C VAL A 356 -2.72 8.85 18.64
N ILE A 357 -1.47 8.46 18.88
CA ILE A 357 -0.42 8.54 17.86
C ILE A 357 -0.75 7.59 16.71
N ALA A 358 -1.11 6.35 16.99
CA ALA A 358 -1.54 5.40 15.96
C ALA A 358 -2.77 5.90 15.19
N SER A 359 -3.73 6.58 15.83
CA SER A 359 -4.93 7.05 15.16
C SER A 359 -4.71 8.34 14.38
N LEU A 360 -4.26 9.42 15.02
CA LEU A 360 -4.27 10.76 14.42
C LEU A 360 -3.05 11.01 13.54
N VAL A 361 -1.88 10.51 13.95
CA VAL A 361 -0.63 10.77 13.25
C VAL A 361 -0.52 9.86 12.03
N LEU A 362 -0.81 8.57 12.17
CA LEU A 362 -0.75 7.64 11.04
C LEU A 362 -1.84 7.92 10.00
N ALA A 363 -3.07 8.27 10.40
CA ALA A 363 -4.12 8.57 9.43
C ALA A 363 -3.74 9.72 8.49
N ARG A 364 -3.08 10.75 9.01
CA ARG A 364 -2.59 11.87 8.20
C ARG A 364 -1.47 11.43 7.27
N ALA A 365 -0.48 10.72 7.80
CA ALA A 365 0.65 10.26 7.00
C ALA A 365 0.21 9.28 5.91
N ASN A 366 -0.74 8.40 6.21
CA ASN A 366 -1.36 7.53 5.23
C ASN A 366 -2.07 8.33 4.13
N ALA A 367 -2.78 9.40 4.47
CA ALA A 367 -3.41 10.26 3.47
C ALA A 367 -2.40 11.06 2.62
N GLU A 368 -1.23 11.38 3.16
CA GLU A 368 -0.13 12.01 2.41
C GLU A 368 0.56 11.00 1.47
N GLU A 369 0.81 9.78 1.94
CA GLU A 369 1.36 8.68 1.14
C GLU A 369 0.40 8.19 0.06
N GLU A 370 -0.90 8.17 0.33
CA GLU A 370 -1.92 7.79 -0.65
C GLU A 370 -1.95 8.81 -1.81
N ARG A 371 -1.81 10.11 -1.53
CA ARG A 371 -1.65 11.13 -2.58
C ARG A 371 -0.35 10.94 -3.36
N ALA A 372 0.77 10.71 -2.67
CA ALA A 372 2.04 10.48 -3.34
C ALA A 372 2.03 9.23 -4.23
N LEU A 373 1.32 8.18 -3.81
CA LEU A 373 1.11 6.97 -4.61
C LEU A 373 0.25 7.24 -5.84
N ASP A 374 -0.82 8.03 -5.69
CA ASP A 374 -1.66 8.45 -6.81
C ASP A 374 -0.84 9.30 -7.80
N ASP A 375 -0.05 10.26 -7.33
CA ASP A 375 0.85 11.08 -8.17
C ASP A 375 1.89 10.20 -8.92
N LEU A 376 2.43 9.17 -8.26
CA LEU A 376 3.36 8.21 -8.89
C LEU A 376 2.69 7.34 -9.95
N ARG A 377 1.44 6.90 -9.70
CA ARG A 377 0.64 6.14 -10.67
C ARG A 377 0.33 7.00 -11.90
N ASP A 378 -0.05 8.26 -11.70
CA ASP A 378 -0.29 9.20 -12.79
C ASP A 378 0.99 9.45 -13.60
N SER A 379 2.14 9.60 -12.93
CA SER A 379 3.45 9.75 -13.59
C SER A 379 3.84 8.52 -14.40
N LEU A 380 3.55 7.31 -13.89
CA LEU A 380 3.81 6.06 -14.59
C LEU A 380 2.93 5.91 -15.83
N LEU A 381 1.62 6.18 -15.70
CA LEU A 381 0.71 6.19 -16.85
C LEU A 381 1.17 7.17 -17.92
N HIS A 382 1.59 8.38 -17.52
CA HIS A 382 2.08 9.38 -18.47
C HIS A 382 3.36 8.92 -19.18
N SER A 383 4.29 8.27 -18.47
CA SER A 383 5.51 7.71 -19.07
C SER A 383 5.20 6.56 -20.04
N GLU A 384 4.24 5.69 -19.72
CA GLU A 384 3.78 4.63 -20.61
C GLU A 384 3.12 5.20 -21.88
N GLU A 385 2.24 6.20 -21.75
CA GLU A 385 1.58 6.88 -22.87
C GLU A 385 2.59 7.57 -23.79
N GLN A 386 3.57 8.28 -23.23
CA GLN A 386 4.64 8.91 -24.02
C GLN A 386 5.43 7.88 -24.82
N ARG A 387 5.79 6.76 -24.21
CA ARG A 387 6.51 5.68 -24.87
C ARG A 387 5.68 5.02 -25.97
N GLU A 388 4.39 4.81 -25.75
CA GLU A 388 3.49 4.27 -26.78
C GLU A 388 3.41 5.22 -27.98
N ALA A 389 3.31 6.53 -27.74
CA ALA A 389 3.32 7.54 -28.80
C ALA A 389 4.66 7.63 -29.54
N ASP A 390 5.80 7.48 -28.85
CA ASP A 390 7.12 7.43 -29.48
C ASP A 390 7.30 6.16 -30.33
N LEU A 391 6.84 5.01 -29.83
CA LEU A 391 6.82 3.76 -30.58
C LEU A 391 5.95 3.85 -31.83
N GLU A 392 4.77 4.47 -31.73
CA GLU A 392 3.88 4.67 -32.88
C GLU A 392 4.53 5.60 -33.92
N ARG A 393 5.18 6.69 -33.48
CA ARG A 393 5.95 7.58 -34.36
C ARG A 393 7.09 6.86 -35.08
N GLU A 394 7.90 6.07 -34.38
CA GLU A 394 9.01 5.33 -35.00
C GLU A 394 8.51 4.18 -35.88
N ARG A 395 7.38 3.54 -35.54
CA ARG A 395 6.70 2.57 -36.43
C ARG A 395 6.25 3.21 -37.72
N HIS A 396 5.61 4.38 -37.64
CA HIS A 396 5.19 5.12 -38.83
C HIS A 396 6.39 5.47 -39.71
N ARG A 397 7.46 6.00 -39.11
CA ARG A 397 8.71 6.32 -39.80
C ARG A 397 9.38 5.11 -40.44
N LEU A 398 9.40 3.97 -39.75
CA LEU A 398 9.92 2.70 -40.30
C LEU A 398 9.02 2.20 -41.44
N SER A 399 7.70 2.31 -41.30
CA SER A 399 6.75 1.93 -42.34
C SER A 399 6.94 2.77 -43.61
N GLU A 400 7.11 4.09 -43.49
CA GLU A 400 7.44 5.00 -44.61
C GLU A 400 8.76 4.58 -45.29
N LEU A 401 9.79 4.29 -44.50
CA LEU A 401 11.09 3.84 -45.01
C LEU A 401 11.03 2.47 -45.70
N MET A 402 10.15 1.58 -45.26
CA MET A 402 9.93 0.27 -45.87
C MET A 402 9.05 0.37 -47.13
N HIS A 403 8.05 1.27 -47.14
CA HIS A 403 7.14 1.50 -48.25
C HIS A 403 7.81 2.16 -49.47
N GLY A 404 8.86 2.96 -49.27
CA GLY A 404 9.57 3.62 -50.38
C GLY A 404 10.44 2.68 -51.23
N PRO A 405 11.68 2.37 -50.82
CA PRO A 405 12.63 1.65 -51.66
C PRO A 405 12.39 0.13 -51.71
N VAL A 406 12.07 -0.49 -50.56
CA VAL A 406 11.97 -1.95 -50.45
C VAL A 406 10.67 -2.45 -51.08
N GLN A 407 9.51 -1.89 -50.69
CA GLN A 407 8.25 -2.25 -51.33
C GLN A 407 8.20 -1.84 -52.81
N GLY A 408 8.73 -0.67 -53.19
CA GLY A 408 8.81 -0.28 -54.60
C GLY A 408 9.58 -1.29 -55.46
N ARG A 409 10.70 -1.81 -54.95
CA ARG A 409 11.49 -2.86 -55.63
C ARG A 409 10.79 -4.22 -55.63
N ILE A 410 10.14 -4.61 -54.53
CA ILE A 410 9.36 -5.86 -54.44
C ILE A 410 8.15 -5.81 -55.38
N ALA A 411 7.41 -4.69 -55.44
CA ALA A 411 6.30 -4.48 -56.34
C ALA A 411 6.74 -4.47 -57.82
N ALA A 412 7.89 -3.86 -58.13
CA ALA A 412 8.49 -3.93 -59.46
C ALA A 412 8.84 -5.38 -59.85
N CYS A 413 9.35 -6.19 -58.90
CA CYS A 413 9.56 -7.62 -59.13
C CYS A 413 8.24 -8.36 -59.39
N VAL A 414 7.20 -8.12 -58.58
CA VAL A 414 5.88 -8.74 -58.79
C VAL A 414 5.33 -8.35 -60.17
N MET A 415 5.32 -7.07 -60.53
CA MET A 415 4.83 -6.60 -61.83
C MET A 415 5.60 -7.20 -63.01
N ALA A 416 6.94 -7.27 -62.93
CA ALA A 416 7.77 -7.87 -63.96
C ALA A 416 7.49 -9.38 -64.11
N LEU A 417 7.24 -10.08 -63.01
CA LEU A 417 6.89 -11.50 -62.98
C LEU A 417 5.46 -11.75 -63.49
N THR A 418 4.49 -10.90 -63.14
CA THR A 418 3.08 -11.02 -63.58
C THR A 418 2.91 -10.69 -65.06
N PHE A 419 3.60 -9.65 -65.56
CA PHE A 419 3.62 -9.34 -67.00
C PHE A 419 4.12 -10.54 -67.83
N PHE A 420 5.06 -11.30 -67.26
CA PHE A 420 5.58 -12.52 -67.88
C PHE A 420 4.61 -13.71 -67.74
N SER A 421 3.91 -13.84 -66.62
CA SER A 421 2.91 -14.90 -66.44
C SER A 421 1.70 -14.75 -67.37
N ASP A 422 1.38 -13.53 -67.82
CA ASP A 422 0.21 -13.24 -68.66
C ASP A 422 0.43 -13.42 -70.18
N GLY A 423 1.68 -13.53 -70.65
CA GLY A 423 1.99 -14.27 -71.88
C GLY A 423 2.43 -13.54 -73.14
N ASP A 424 2.84 -12.27 -73.08
CA ASP A 424 3.24 -11.49 -74.27
C ASP A 424 4.76 -11.36 -74.50
N ALA A 425 5.59 -12.07 -73.72
CA ALA A 425 7.03 -11.86 -73.69
C ALA A 425 7.82 -12.86 -74.56
N ALA A 426 8.71 -12.33 -75.41
CA ALA A 426 9.57 -13.13 -76.29
C ALA A 426 10.63 -13.93 -75.51
N PRO A 427 11.05 -15.13 -75.96
CA PRO A 427 11.98 -16.00 -75.22
C PRO A 427 13.36 -15.39 -74.89
N GLY A 428 13.80 -14.38 -75.64
CA GLY A 428 15.02 -13.62 -75.32
C GLY A 428 14.86 -12.60 -74.18
N SER A 429 13.64 -12.16 -73.87
CA SER A 429 13.37 -11.21 -72.77
C SER A 429 13.36 -11.89 -71.40
N LEU A 430 13.25 -13.22 -71.36
CA LEU A 430 13.12 -14.00 -70.12
C LEU A 430 14.39 -13.97 -69.28
N ALA A 431 15.56 -14.13 -69.93
CA ALA A 431 16.85 -14.03 -69.26
C ALA A 431 17.09 -12.62 -68.72
N THR A 432 16.77 -11.59 -69.50
CA THR A 432 16.94 -10.18 -69.13
C THR A 432 16.01 -9.76 -67.98
N ILE A 433 14.76 -10.23 -67.97
CA ILE A 433 13.80 -9.96 -66.90
C ILE A 433 14.18 -10.71 -65.62
N THR A 434 14.64 -11.97 -65.74
CA THR A 434 15.15 -12.74 -64.58
C THR A 434 16.36 -12.05 -63.95
N GLU A 435 17.24 -11.47 -64.76
CA GLU A 435 18.40 -10.69 -64.32
C GLU A 435 17.97 -9.39 -63.63
N GLN A 436 16.97 -8.68 -64.16
CA GLN A 436 16.37 -7.50 -63.51
C GLN A 436 15.68 -7.83 -62.18
N VAL A 437 14.94 -8.93 -62.09
CA VAL A 437 14.27 -9.36 -60.86
C VAL A 437 15.30 -9.77 -59.80
N LEU A 438 16.36 -10.48 -60.19
CA LEU A 438 17.48 -10.81 -59.31
C LEU A 438 18.19 -9.55 -58.80
N ASP A 439 18.44 -8.57 -59.67
CA ASP A 439 19.05 -7.29 -59.28
C ASP A 439 18.16 -6.49 -58.32
N HIS A 440 16.85 -6.46 -58.55
CA HIS A 440 15.91 -5.79 -57.68
C HIS A 440 15.75 -6.47 -56.31
N LEU A 441 15.75 -7.82 -56.25
CA LEU A 441 15.72 -8.57 -54.99
C LEU A 441 17.05 -8.44 -54.21
N ALA A 442 18.19 -8.49 -54.89
CA ALA A 442 19.50 -8.27 -54.28
C ALA A 442 19.67 -6.83 -53.78
N ALA A 443 19.07 -5.85 -54.46
CA ALA A 443 19.02 -4.48 -53.99
C ALA A 443 18.05 -4.29 -52.83
N ALA A 444 16.88 -4.95 -52.83
CA ALA A 444 15.95 -4.92 -51.71
C ALA A 444 16.55 -5.54 -50.44
N SER A 445 17.27 -6.67 -50.56
CA SER A 445 18.00 -7.29 -49.45
C SER A 445 19.10 -6.37 -48.89
N ARG A 446 19.84 -5.66 -49.76
CA ARG A 446 20.83 -4.65 -49.35
C ARG A 446 20.19 -3.45 -48.65
N ASP A 447 19.10 -2.91 -49.19
CA ASP A 447 18.40 -1.78 -48.57
C ASP A 447 17.85 -2.17 -47.19
N LEU A 448 17.36 -3.41 -47.02
CA LEU A 448 16.94 -3.96 -45.74
C LEU A 448 18.10 -4.12 -44.74
N SER A 449 19.31 -4.44 -45.24
CA SER A 449 20.52 -4.55 -44.42
C SER A 449 21.03 -3.19 -43.93
N LEU A 450 20.98 -2.16 -44.80
CA LEU A 450 21.38 -0.80 -44.49
C LEU A 450 20.42 -0.15 -43.47
N LEU A 451 19.11 -0.39 -43.64
CA LEU A 451 18.09 0.04 -42.68
C LEU A 451 18.30 -0.56 -41.28
N ALA A 452 18.75 -1.81 -41.18
CA ALA A 452 19.07 -2.47 -39.91
C ALA A 452 20.35 -1.97 -39.24
N GLU A 453 21.26 -1.36 -40.01
CA GLU A 453 22.51 -0.76 -39.53
C GLU A 453 22.36 0.75 -39.23
N GLY A 454 21.14 1.30 -39.39
CA GLY A 454 20.86 2.71 -39.14
C GLY A 454 21.34 3.65 -40.24
N VAL A 455 21.79 3.11 -41.38
CA VAL A 455 22.28 3.88 -42.53
C VAL A 455 21.10 4.11 -43.48
N PRO A 456 20.73 5.37 -43.82
CA PRO A 456 19.69 5.60 -44.80
C PRO A 456 20.08 4.96 -46.15
N PRO A 457 19.19 4.17 -46.79
CA PRO A 457 19.47 3.63 -48.11
C PRO A 457 19.68 4.82 -49.05
N ASN A 458 20.82 4.82 -49.74
CA ASN A 458 21.36 5.94 -50.51
C ASN A 458 20.27 6.81 -51.16
N GLY A 459 20.24 8.08 -50.76
CA GLY A 459 19.65 9.14 -51.57
C GLY A 459 20.39 9.20 -52.90
N GLY A 460 19.80 8.58 -53.91
CA GLY A 460 20.08 8.89 -55.31
C GLY A 460 19.37 10.20 -55.65
N THR A 461 20.17 11.16 -56.08
CA THR A 461 19.83 12.42 -56.77
C THR A 461 18.62 12.37 -57.69
#